data_AF-A0A660VC30-F1
#
_entry.id   AF-A0A660VC30-F1
#
_cell.length_a   1.000
_cell.length_b   1.000
_cell.length_c   1.000
_cell.angle_alpha   90.00
_cell.angle_beta   90.00
_cell.angle_gamma   90.00
#
_symmetry.space_group_name_H-M   'P 1'
#
loop_
_entity.id
_entity.type
_entity.pdbx_description
1 polymer ?
#
loop_
_entity_poly.entity_id
_entity_poly.type
_entity_poly.pdbx_seq_one_letter_code
_entity_poly.pdbx_strand_id
1 'polypeptide(L)'
;MKRIEAKVERLKAALKAIESPNAAGELALLWEYPNPHWFGEYRLVPRREGFRHEYEKEVLVVRVAKAYANNRIARALMLAAGLDPDGKDGIRVDWI
;
A
#
# COMPACT_ATOMS: atom_id res chain seq x y z
N MET A 1 12.26 -10.11 9.89
CA MET A 1 12.53 -8.80 9.25
C MET A 1 12.93 -8.91 7.78
N LYS A 2 14.10 -9.47 7.41
CA LYS A 2 14.61 -9.45 6.00
C LYS A 2 13.64 -9.93 4.91
N ARG A 3 12.74 -10.88 5.22
CA ARG A 3 11.79 -11.45 4.24
C ARG A 3 10.63 -10.51 3.90
N ILE A 4 10.17 -9.70 4.87
CA ILE A 4 9.09 -8.72 4.65
C ILE A 4 9.61 -7.53 3.86
N GLU A 5 10.81 -7.04 4.19
CA GLU A 5 11.47 -5.95 3.45
C GLU A 5 11.58 -6.25 1.95
N ALA A 6 12.02 -7.46 1.59
CA ALA A 6 12.11 -7.87 0.19
C ALA A 6 10.73 -7.89 -0.52
N LYS A 7 9.66 -8.30 0.17
CA LYS A 7 8.29 -8.25 -0.37
C LYS A 7 7.79 -6.81 -0.51
N VAL A 8 8.08 -5.95 0.45
CA VAL A 8 7.76 -4.52 0.41
C VAL A 8 8.47 -3.83 -0.75
N GLU A 9 9.74 -4.14 -1.01
CA GLU A 9 10.45 -3.59 -2.17
C GLU A 9 9.85 -4.05 -3.51
N ARG A 10 9.40 -5.31 -3.61
CA ARG A 10 8.65 -5.76 -4.80
C ARG A 10 7.33 -5.01 -4.97
N LEU A 11 6.61 -4.77 -3.87
CA LEU A 11 5.37 -4.00 -3.90
C LEU A 11 5.62 -2.55 -4.35
N LYS A 12 6.68 -1.91 -3.83
CA LYS A 12 7.10 -0.57 -4.27
C LYS A 12 7.43 -0.54 -5.75
N ALA A 13 8.15 -1.53 -6.26
CA ALA A 13 8.47 -1.65 -7.68
C ALA A 13 7.19 -1.82 -8.54
N ALA A 14 6.26 -2.67 -8.11
CA ALA A 14 4.99 -2.88 -8.80
C ALA A 14 4.11 -1.62 -8.82
N LEU A 15 4.08 -0.87 -7.70
CA LEU A 15 3.38 0.41 -7.63
C LEU A 15 3.99 1.43 -8.59
N LYS A 16 5.32 1.58 -8.61
CA LYS A 16 6.00 2.49 -9.56
C LYS A 16 5.77 2.11 -11.02
N ALA A 17 5.61 0.83 -11.33
CA ALA A 17 5.38 0.36 -12.70
C ALA A 17 4.03 0.84 -13.28
N ILE A 18 3.06 1.18 -12.42
CA ILE A 18 1.74 1.68 -12.83
C ILE A 18 1.59 3.19 -12.63
N GLU A 19 2.69 3.87 -12.29
CA GLU A 19 2.73 5.32 -12.17
C GLU A 19 2.40 5.99 -13.50
N SER A 20 1.54 7.00 -13.47
CA SER A 20 1.08 7.71 -14.66
C SER A 20 1.27 9.22 -14.50
N PRO A 21 1.89 9.90 -15.48
CA PRO A 21 2.04 11.36 -15.45
C PRO A 21 0.71 12.11 -15.58
N ASN A 22 -0.33 11.47 -16.14
CA ASN A 22 -1.69 12.03 -16.28
C ASN A 22 -2.67 11.44 -15.24
N ALA A 23 -2.16 11.17 -14.03
CA ALA A 23 -2.93 10.52 -12.98
C ALA A 23 -4.08 11.39 -12.43
N ALA A 24 -5.17 10.72 -12.07
CA ALA A 24 -6.34 11.30 -11.40
C ALA A 24 -6.78 10.44 -10.18
N GLY A 25 -5.87 9.60 -9.69
CA GLY A 25 -6.05 8.79 -8.49
C GLY A 25 -4.68 8.46 -7.88
N GLU A 26 -4.69 7.98 -6.65
CA GLU A 26 -3.47 7.70 -5.90
C GLU A 26 -3.57 6.35 -5.18
N LEU A 27 -2.44 5.64 -5.12
CA LEU A 27 -2.24 4.47 -4.26
C LEU A 27 -1.14 4.81 -3.26
N ALA A 28 -1.43 4.66 -1.98
CA ALA A 28 -0.50 4.96 -0.91
C ALA A 28 -0.17 3.67 -0.14
N LEU A 29 1.13 3.36 -0.05
CA LEU A 29 1.68 2.42 0.89
C LEU A 29 2.03 3.17 2.17
N LEU A 30 1.36 2.81 3.25
CA LEU A 30 1.44 3.42 4.56
C LEU A 30 2.05 2.41 5.54
N TRP A 31 2.69 2.91 6.58
CA TRP A 31 3.18 2.12 7.70
C TRP A 31 2.56 2.66 8.97
N GLU A 32 1.70 1.87 9.59
CA GLU A 32 1.14 2.20 10.90
C GLU A 32 2.23 2.02 11.96
N TYR A 33 2.45 3.05 12.79
CA TYR A 33 3.39 2.91 13.90
C TYR A 33 2.97 1.74 14.79
N PRO A 34 3.93 0.95 15.31
CA PRO A 34 3.60 -0.12 16.22
C PRO A 34 2.86 0.45 17.43
N ASN A 35 1.57 0.11 17.55
CA ASN A 35 0.95 0.05 18.86
C ASN A 35 1.85 -0.88 19.71
N PRO A 36 2.18 -0.57 20.97
CA PRO A 36 3.09 -1.38 21.80
C PRO A 36 2.72 -2.87 21.90
N HIS A 37 1.53 -3.27 21.44
CA HIS A 37 1.05 -4.65 21.40
C HIS A 37 0.99 -5.29 20.00
N TRP A 38 1.24 -4.55 18.92
CA TRP A 38 1.12 -5.02 17.52
C TRP A 38 2.36 -4.61 16.71
N PHE A 39 2.91 -5.54 15.93
CA PHE A 39 3.96 -5.23 14.96
C PHE A 39 3.41 -4.17 13.98
N GLY A 40 4.21 -3.18 13.61
CA GLY A 40 3.78 -2.17 12.63
C GLY A 40 3.26 -2.86 11.36
N GLU A 41 2.09 -2.43 10.89
CA GLU A 41 1.44 -3.01 9.72
C GLU A 41 1.62 -2.09 8.52
N TYR A 42 2.03 -2.65 7.38
CA TYR A 42 1.93 -1.90 6.13
C TYR A 42 0.48 -1.93 5.64
N ARG A 43 -0.01 -0.79 5.15
CA ARG A 43 -1.34 -0.69 4.53
C ARG A 43 -1.24 -0.14 3.12
N LEU A 44 -1.88 -0.79 2.16
CA LEU A 44 -2.01 -0.27 0.80
C LEU A 44 -3.44 0.20 0.58
N VAL A 45 -3.61 1.50 0.35
CA VAL A 45 -4.93 2.12 0.22
C VAL A 45 -5.03 2.97 -1.06
N PRO A 46 -6.17 2.94 -1.77
CA PRO A 46 -6.48 3.96 -2.75
C PRO A 46 -6.83 5.26 -2.03
N ARG A 47 -6.00 6.28 -2.21
CA ARG A 47 -6.23 7.59 -1.60
C ARG A 47 -7.21 8.38 -2.48
N ARG A 48 -8.32 8.81 -1.89
CA ARG A 48 -9.04 10.00 -2.35
C ARG A 48 -8.41 11.21 -1.66
N GLU A 49 -8.27 12.33 -2.36
CA GLU A 49 -7.68 13.56 -1.80
C GLU A 49 -8.17 13.82 -0.37
N GLY A 50 -7.23 14.10 0.55
CA GLY A 50 -7.54 14.57 1.90
C GLY A 50 -7.50 13.52 3.03
N PHE A 51 -7.32 12.22 2.75
CA PHE A 51 -7.20 11.24 3.83
C PHE A 51 -5.77 11.20 4.38
N ARG A 52 -5.58 11.65 5.62
CA ARG A 52 -4.31 11.58 6.35
C ARG A 52 -4.61 11.12 7.77
N HIS A 53 -4.19 9.91 8.13
CA HIS A 53 -4.30 9.43 9.50
C HIS A 53 -3.09 9.88 10.31
N GLU A 54 -3.34 10.38 11.51
CA GLU A 54 -2.35 10.96 12.42
C GLU A 54 -1.30 9.94 12.92
N TYR A 55 -1.58 8.64 12.77
CA TYR A 55 -0.75 7.53 13.25
C TYR A 55 -0.08 6.69 12.14
N GLU A 56 -0.06 7.21 10.91
CA GLU A 56 0.47 6.50 9.74
C GLU A 56 1.65 7.26 9.12
N LYS A 57 2.74 6.55 8.85
CA LYS A 57 3.87 7.04 8.06
C LYS A 57 3.66 6.70 6.60
N GLU A 58 3.63 7.69 5.72
CA GLU A 58 3.64 7.47 4.27
C GLU A 58 5.00 6.86 3.87
N VAL A 59 4.96 5.65 3.30
CA VAL A 59 6.16 4.93 2.83
C VAL A 59 6.40 5.20 1.36
N LEU A 60 5.33 5.16 0.56
CA LEU A 60 5.34 5.47 -0.86
C LEU A 60 3.95 5.90 -1.29
N VAL A 61 3.86 6.98 -2.07
CA VAL A 61 2.62 7.39 -2.75
C VAL A 61 2.88 7.37 -4.24
N VAL A 62 2.00 6.72 -4.99
CA VAL A 62 2.09 6.66 -6.46
C VAL A 62 0.81 7.18 -7.08
N ARG A 63 1.00 8.07 -8.05
CA ARG A 63 -0.05 8.65 -8.87
C ARG A 63 -0.40 7.73 -10.01
N VAL A 64 -1.66 7.31 -10.09
CA VAL A 64 -2.14 6.31 -11.04
C VAL A 64 -3.37 6.81 -11.80
N ALA A 65 -3.71 6.15 -12.91
CA ALA A 65 -4.98 6.40 -13.58
C ALA A 65 -6.15 6.17 -12.60
N LYS A 66 -7.23 6.96 -12.69
CA LYS A 66 -8.39 6.86 -11.78
C LYS A 66 -8.97 5.45 -11.72
N ALA A 67 -8.97 4.72 -12.83
CA ALA A 67 -9.42 3.32 -12.88
C ALA A 67 -8.57 2.38 -12.02
N TYR A 68 -7.33 2.75 -11.69
CA TYR A 68 -6.39 1.94 -10.90
C TYR A 68 -6.39 2.29 -9.41
N ALA A 69 -6.92 3.45 -9.02
CA ALA A 69 -7.07 3.84 -7.62
C ALA A 69 -8.28 3.14 -6.97
N ASN A 70 -8.20 1.81 -6.83
CA ASN A 70 -9.24 1.02 -6.15
C ASN A 70 -8.66 -0.24 -5.45
N ASN A 71 -9.45 -0.81 -4.54
CA ASN A 71 -9.04 -1.94 -3.70
C ASN A 71 -8.71 -3.22 -4.49
N ARG A 72 -9.33 -3.45 -5.66
CA ARG A 72 -9.05 -4.65 -6.48
C ARG A 72 -7.63 -4.60 -7.05
N ILE A 73 -7.19 -3.43 -7.51
CA ILE A 73 -5.84 -3.23 -8.02
C ILE A 73 -4.82 -3.30 -6.88
N ALA A 74 -5.09 -2.65 -5.75
CA ALA A 74 -4.25 -2.78 -4.56
C ALA A 74 -4.04 -4.25 -4.15
N ARG A 75 -5.12 -5.05 -4.12
CA ARG A 75 -5.07 -6.48 -3.81
C ARG A 75 -4.25 -7.27 -4.82
N ALA A 76 -4.46 -7.02 -6.11
CA ALA A 76 -3.70 -7.69 -7.18
C ALA A 76 -2.19 -7.40 -7.09
N LEU A 77 -1.81 -6.16 -6.79
CA LEU A 77 -0.40 -5.77 -6.62
C LEU A 77 0.24 -6.44 -5.40
N MET A 78 -0.50 -6.57 -4.29
CA MET A 78 -0.02 -7.32 -3.13
C MET A 78 0.22 -8.79 -3.44
N LEU A 79 -0.74 -9.44 -4.11
CA LEU A 79 -0.59 -10.84 -4.53
C LEU A 79 0.61 -11.02 -5.47
N ALA A 80 0.79 -10.10 -6.43
CA ALA A 80 1.95 -10.10 -7.34
C ALA A 80 3.29 -9.92 -6.60
N ALA A 81 3.30 -9.16 -5.51
CA ALA A 81 4.47 -9.00 -4.63
C ALA A 81 4.71 -10.21 -3.70
N GLY A 82 3.80 -11.20 -3.70
CA GLY A 82 3.84 -12.37 -2.83
C GLY A 82 3.41 -12.07 -1.39
N LEU A 83 2.52 -11.09 -1.23
CA LEU A 83 1.92 -10.70 0.05
C LEU A 83 0.48 -11.21 0.14
N ASP A 84 0.11 -11.72 1.32
CA ASP A 84 -1.27 -11.99 1.67
C ASP A 84 -2.01 -10.66 1.96
N PRO A 85 -2.99 -10.27 1.12
CA PRO A 85 -3.73 -9.02 1.30
C PRO A 85 -4.61 -8.99 2.54
N ASP A 86 -4.87 -10.14 3.17
CA ASP A 86 -5.70 -10.27 4.37
C ASP A 86 -4.89 -10.02 5.66
N GLY A 87 -3.63 -9.58 5.56
CA GLY A 87 -2.82 -9.21 6.73
C GLY A 87 -1.92 -10.31 7.30
N LYS A 88 -1.99 -11.55 6.80
CA LYS A 88 -1.20 -12.68 7.36
C LYS A 88 0.31 -12.48 7.24
N ASP A 89 0.75 -11.67 6.28
CA ASP A 89 2.16 -11.31 6.08
C ASP A 89 2.59 -10.03 6.83
N GLY A 90 1.71 -9.45 7.65
CA GLY A 90 1.93 -8.14 8.30
C GLY A 90 1.63 -6.93 7.40
N ILE A 91 0.96 -7.15 6.27
CA ILE A 91 0.52 -6.11 5.33
C ILE A 91 -0.93 -6.38 4.99
N ARG A 92 -1.82 -5.39 5.13
CA ARG A 92 -3.24 -5.53 4.77
C ARG A 92 -3.69 -4.47 3.76
N VAL A 93 -4.67 -4.81 2.93
CA VAL A 93 -5.43 -3.81 2.17
C VAL A 93 -6.53 -3.28 3.08
N ASP A 94 -6.59 -1.97 3.31
CA ASP A 94 -7.64 -1.38 4.11
C ASP A 94 -8.87 -1.04 3.26
N TRP A 95 -10.05 -1.24 3.84
CA TRP A 95 -11.33 -1.01 3.18
C TRP A 95 -11.84 0.37 3.61
N ILE A 96 -11.63 1.38 2.77
CA ILE A 96 -12.37 2.66 2.88
C ILE A 96 -13.70 2.52 2.15
#